data_AF-X1B226-F1
#
_entry.id   AF-X1B226-F1
#
_cell.length_a   1.000
_cell.length_b   1.000
_cell.length_c   1.000
_cell.angle_alpha   90.00
_cell.angle_beta   90.00
_cell.angle_gamma   90.00
#
_symmetry.space_group_name_H-M   'P 1'
#
loop_
_entity.id
_entity.type
_entity.pdbx_description
1 polymer ?
#
loop_
_entity_poly.entity_id
_entity_poly.type
_entity_poly.pdbx_seq_one_letter_code
_entity_poly.pdbx_strand_id
1 'polypeptide(L)'
;ARDVREKGIPLETFRVKNKEGRTIAAYRFGDPSLVERGKLGGRRVFSKEFKQELVELTNSKCSICLEKFEERYLQIDHRVPYEVSGDPHESEWDNEEYMLLCGSCNRAKSWSCEHCDNWQNTKIKDQCNACYWAHPDSYDHIALRPFRRLDIVWADEEVKDYDYLKGKASEYDEPNPGLVNIVIIGKILK
;
A
#
# COMPACT_ATOMS: atom_id res chain seq x y z
N ALA A 1 18.49 13.00 1.37
CA ALA A 1 18.96 11.79 0.66
C ALA A 1 17.82 11.14 -0.11
N ARG A 2 16.65 10.91 0.51
CA ARG A 2 15.45 10.37 -0.17
C ARG A 2 15.04 11.21 -1.38
N ASP A 3 14.84 12.51 -1.22
CA ASP A 3 14.41 13.40 -2.32
C ASP A 3 15.35 13.40 -3.54
N VAL A 4 16.65 13.15 -3.33
CA VAL A 4 17.63 13.06 -4.42
C VAL A 4 17.44 11.75 -5.20
N ARG A 5 17.18 10.64 -4.50
CA ARG A 5 16.84 9.35 -5.12
C ARG A 5 15.49 9.39 -5.82
N GLU A 6 14.51 10.07 -5.22
CA GLU A 6 13.19 10.31 -5.82
C GLU A 6 13.27 11.18 -7.08
N LYS A 7 14.39 11.88 -7.32
CA LYS A 7 14.66 12.57 -8.58
C LYS A 7 15.44 11.72 -9.59
N GLY A 8 15.56 10.42 -9.35
CA GLY A 8 16.31 9.50 -10.21
C GLY A 8 17.83 9.69 -10.16
N ILE A 9 18.37 10.44 -9.19
CA ILE A 9 19.81 10.69 -9.08
C ILE A 9 20.46 9.57 -8.23
N PRO A 10 21.43 8.83 -8.79
CA PRO A 10 22.15 7.77 -8.08
C PRO A 10 22.89 8.32 -6.86
N LEU A 11 22.69 7.70 -5.69
CA LEU A 11 23.25 8.18 -4.43
C LEU A 11 23.73 7.04 -3.54
N GLU A 12 25.04 6.93 -3.42
CA GLU A 12 25.71 5.94 -2.58
C GLU A 12 25.70 6.38 -1.12
N THR A 13 25.31 5.48 -0.22
CA THR A 13 25.37 5.71 1.24
C THR A 13 26.57 4.96 1.81
N PHE A 14 27.40 5.67 2.56
CA PHE A 14 28.54 5.09 3.27
C PHE A 14 28.60 5.64 4.69
N ARG A 15 29.42 5.05 5.56
CA ARG A 15 29.56 5.49 6.96
C ARG A 15 30.88 6.22 7.15
N VAL A 16 30.84 7.36 7.83
CA VAL A 16 32.04 8.14 8.22
C VAL A 16 32.00 8.46 9.70
N LYS A 17 33.17 8.74 10.29
CA LYS A 17 33.24 9.27 11.66
C LYS A 17 33.22 10.79 11.63
N ASN A 18 32.41 11.41 12.48
CA ASN A 18 32.45 12.85 12.69
C ASN A 18 33.65 13.25 13.57
N LYS A 19 33.84 14.55 13.81
CA LYS A 19 34.94 15.08 14.64
C LYS A 19 34.92 14.57 16.08
N GLU A 20 33.76 14.19 16.62
CA GLU A 20 33.61 13.57 17.94
C GLU A 20 33.69 12.03 17.93
N GLY A 21 34.05 11.40 16.80
CA GLY A 21 34.18 9.95 16.67
C GLY A 21 32.87 9.17 16.47
N ARG A 22 31.72 9.84 16.38
CA ARG A 22 30.41 9.21 16.13
C ARG A 22 30.31 8.78 14.66
N THR A 23 29.78 7.57 14.44
CA THR A 23 29.56 7.06 13.08
C THR A 23 28.26 7.62 12.51
N ILE A 24 28.35 8.39 11.42
CA ILE A 24 27.22 9.00 10.72
C ILE A 24 27.12 8.45 9.29
N ALA A 25 25.93 8.51 8.72
CA ALA A 25 25.73 8.27 7.30
C ALA A 25 26.24 9.47 6.49
N ALA A 26 27.05 9.21 5.47
CA ALA A 26 27.48 10.17 4.47
C ALA A 26 27.02 9.68 3.09
N TYR A 27 26.95 10.62 2.15
CA TYR A 27 26.39 10.39 0.83
C TYR A 27 27.28 11.00 -0.24
N ARG A 28 27.41 10.30 -1.37
CA ARG A 28 28.03 10.82 -2.59
C ARG A 28 27.19 10.43 -3.79
N PHE A 29 27.27 11.20 -4.87
CA PHE A 29 26.64 10.82 -6.12
C PHE A 29 27.29 9.52 -6.64
N GLY A 30 26.44 8.60 -7.07
CA GLY A 30 26.87 7.38 -7.74
C GLY A 30 27.17 7.62 -9.22
N ASP A 31 27.32 6.53 -9.97
CA ASP A 31 27.55 6.59 -11.42
C ASP A 31 26.38 7.29 -12.15
N PRO A 32 26.62 8.42 -12.85
CA PRO A 32 25.59 9.11 -13.63
C PRO A 32 24.95 8.27 -14.74
N SER A 33 25.58 7.18 -15.17
CA SER A 33 24.99 6.25 -16.16
C SER A 33 23.74 5.54 -15.62
N LEU A 34 23.59 5.45 -14.30
CA LEU A 34 22.48 4.81 -13.60
C LEU A 34 21.30 5.76 -13.33
N VAL A 35 21.30 6.97 -13.89
CA VAL A 35 20.20 7.93 -13.71
C VAL A 35 18.91 7.36 -14.27
N GLU A 36 17.91 7.22 -13.40
CA GLU A 36 16.59 6.72 -13.76
C GLU A 36 15.77 7.86 -14.40
N ARG A 37 15.83 7.97 -15.72
CA ARG A 37 15.23 9.11 -16.46
C ARG A 37 13.72 9.28 -16.22
N GLY A 38 12.97 8.20 -15.99
CA GLY A 38 11.54 8.26 -15.66
C GLY A 38 11.23 8.79 -14.25
N LYS A 39 12.25 9.08 -13.44
CA LYS A 39 12.13 9.67 -12.10
C LYS A 39 12.54 11.14 -12.04
N LEU A 40 12.92 11.74 -13.17
CA LEU A 40 13.32 13.13 -13.26
C LEU A 40 12.08 14.04 -13.17
N GLY A 41 11.91 14.71 -12.03
CA GLY A 41 10.77 15.62 -11.80
C GLY A 41 10.33 15.71 -10.34
N GLY A 42 10.63 14.67 -9.56
CA GLY A 42 10.23 14.57 -8.15
C GLY A 42 8.72 14.42 -7.97
N ARG A 43 8.28 14.48 -6.71
CA ARG A 43 6.87 14.29 -6.33
C ARG A 43 5.99 15.38 -6.94
N ARG A 44 5.01 14.98 -7.77
CA ARG A 44 3.97 15.86 -8.31
C ARG A 44 2.79 15.95 -7.34
N VAL A 45 2.15 17.11 -7.29
CA VAL A 45 0.90 17.31 -6.53
C VAL A 45 -0.26 16.88 -7.42
N PHE A 46 -1.07 15.93 -6.95
CA PHE A 46 -2.31 15.52 -7.62
C PHE A 46 -3.30 16.68 -7.67
N SER A 47 -4.05 16.81 -8.77
CA SER A 47 -5.09 17.83 -8.90
C SER A 47 -6.31 17.42 -8.09
N LYS A 48 -7.19 18.39 -7.83
CA LYS A 48 -8.42 18.15 -7.10
C LYS A 48 -9.38 17.31 -7.92
N GLU A 49 -9.41 17.54 -9.23
CA GLU A 49 -10.26 16.86 -10.20
C GLU A 49 -9.93 15.37 -10.23
N PHE A 50 -8.64 15.02 -10.32
CA PHE A 50 -8.20 13.62 -10.28
C PHE A 50 -8.55 12.92 -8.95
N LYS A 51 -8.43 13.62 -7.82
CA LYS A 51 -8.88 13.08 -6.54
C LYS A 51 -10.39 12.81 -6.56
N GLN A 52 -11.18 13.74 -7.10
CA GLN A 52 -12.63 13.58 -7.20
C GLN A 52 -13.02 12.39 -8.08
N GLU A 53 -12.36 12.18 -9.22
CA GLU A 53 -12.58 11.01 -10.07
C GLU A 53 -12.39 9.69 -9.30
N LEU A 54 -11.30 9.56 -8.56
CA LEU A 54 -11.05 8.39 -7.72
C LEU A 54 -12.10 8.23 -6.60
N VAL A 55 -12.54 9.35 -6.02
CA VAL A 55 -13.58 9.34 -4.97
C VAL A 55 -14.91 8.86 -5.52
N GLU A 56 -15.29 9.31 -6.72
CA GLU A 56 -16.51 8.87 -7.42
C GLU A 56 -16.42 7.39 -7.78
N LEU A 57 -15.30 6.96 -8.37
CA LEU A 57 -15.05 5.56 -8.76
C LEU A 57 -15.15 4.59 -7.57
N THR A 58 -14.64 5.00 -6.41
CA THR A 58 -14.59 4.16 -5.21
C THR A 58 -15.75 4.39 -4.25
N ASN A 59 -16.65 5.34 -4.53
CA ASN A 59 -17.69 5.82 -3.62
C ASN A 59 -17.13 6.20 -2.24
N SER A 60 -16.01 6.92 -2.25
CA SER A 60 -15.26 7.35 -1.05
C SER A 60 -14.85 6.19 -0.12
N LYS A 61 -14.57 5.02 -0.67
CA LYS A 61 -14.10 3.86 0.11
C LYS A 61 -12.59 3.73 0.04
N CYS A 62 -11.99 3.29 1.14
CA CYS A 62 -10.62 2.81 1.14
C CYS A 62 -10.54 1.51 0.34
N SER A 63 -9.63 1.40 -0.63
CA SER A 63 -9.51 0.20 -1.46
C SER A 63 -9.07 -1.07 -0.70
N ILE A 64 -8.56 -0.93 0.53
CA ILE A 64 -8.07 -2.05 1.35
C ILE A 64 -9.11 -2.52 2.35
N CYS A 65 -9.59 -1.64 3.23
CA CYS A 65 -10.56 -2.00 4.27
C CYS A 65 -12.01 -1.83 3.84
N LEU A 66 -12.27 -1.26 2.65
CA LEU A 66 -13.59 -1.04 2.04
C LEU A 66 -14.56 -0.14 2.83
N GLU A 67 -14.15 0.32 4.01
CA GLU A 67 -14.87 1.31 4.81
C GLU A 67 -14.97 2.64 4.05
N LYS A 68 -16.14 3.29 4.18
CA LYS A 68 -16.41 4.60 3.60
C LYS A 68 -15.87 5.69 4.51
N PHE A 69 -15.15 6.64 3.94
CA PHE A 69 -14.57 7.78 4.66
C PHE A 69 -15.01 9.10 4.04
N GLU A 70 -14.97 10.17 4.83
CA GLU A 70 -14.99 11.51 4.25
C GLU A 70 -13.71 11.73 3.41
N GLU A 71 -13.84 12.41 2.27
CA GLU A 71 -12.76 12.59 1.30
C GLU A 71 -11.44 13.10 1.93
N ARG A 72 -11.52 13.96 2.96
CA ARG A 72 -10.34 14.50 3.65
C ARG A 72 -9.48 13.45 4.35
N TYR A 73 -10.03 12.28 4.65
CA TYR A 73 -9.32 11.16 5.28
C TYR A 73 -8.75 10.16 4.27
N LEU A 74 -9.08 10.31 2.99
CA LEU A 74 -8.57 9.48 1.91
C LEU A 74 -7.34 10.13 1.25
N GLN A 75 -6.34 9.31 1.00
CA GLN A 75 -5.08 9.66 0.37
C GLN A 75 -4.97 8.90 -0.96
N ILE A 76 -4.48 9.59 -1.99
CA ILE A 76 -4.08 8.96 -3.25
C ILE A 76 -2.73 8.31 -3.02
N ASP A 77 -2.61 7.05 -3.43
CA ASP A 77 -1.34 6.32 -3.46
C ASP A 77 -1.24 5.53 -4.76
N HIS A 78 -0.01 5.24 -5.21
CA HIS A 78 0.19 4.38 -6.39
C HIS A 78 -0.14 2.92 -6.07
N ARG A 79 -0.79 2.20 -6.98
CA ARG A 79 -0.98 0.75 -6.84
C ARG A 79 0.35 0.01 -6.81
N VAL A 80 1.16 0.21 -7.84
CA VAL A 80 2.55 -0.23 -7.86
C VAL A 80 3.43 0.90 -7.33
N PRO A 81 4.29 0.65 -6.33
CA PRO A 81 5.11 1.72 -5.80
C PRO A 81 6.02 2.38 -6.83
N TYR A 82 6.18 3.70 -6.69
CA TYR A 82 7.08 4.52 -7.48
C TYR A 82 8.52 3.95 -7.53
N GLU A 83 9.00 3.40 -6.42
CA GLU A 83 10.33 2.79 -6.34
C GLU A 83 10.49 1.55 -7.22
N VAL A 84 9.40 0.95 -7.70
CA VAL A 84 9.36 -0.22 -8.58
C VAL A 84 9.05 0.20 -10.03
N SER A 85 8.01 1.00 -10.27
CA SER A 85 7.56 1.33 -11.64
C SER A 85 7.90 2.75 -12.11
N GLY A 86 8.37 3.64 -11.24
CA GLY A 86 8.41 5.08 -11.51
C GLY A 86 7.00 5.68 -11.56
N ASP A 87 6.88 6.90 -12.10
CA ASP A 87 5.58 7.49 -12.41
C ASP A 87 5.12 7.02 -13.81
N PRO A 88 3.83 6.66 -13.99
CA PRO A 88 3.23 6.47 -15.31
C PRO A 88 3.44 7.73 -16.17
N HIS A 89 3.52 7.56 -17.49
CA HIS A 89 3.89 8.59 -18.47
C HIS A 89 3.44 10.03 -18.13
N GLU A 90 4.36 10.98 -18.33
CA GLU A 90 4.37 12.37 -17.82
C GLU A 90 3.13 13.24 -18.06
N SER A 91 2.12 12.81 -18.83
CA SER A 91 1.03 13.68 -19.29
C SER A 91 -0.37 13.36 -18.75
N GLU A 92 -0.68 12.17 -18.26
CA GLU A 92 -2.05 11.83 -17.82
C GLU A 92 -2.03 10.88 -16.62
N TRP A 93 -2.65 11.28 -15.50
CA TRP A 93 -2.84 10.38 -14.37
C TRP A 93 -3.92 9.35 -14.73
N ASP A 94 -3.52 8.08 -14.78
CA ASP A 94 -4.41 6.96 -15.09
C ASP A 94 -5.03 6.42 -13.80
N ASN A 95 -6.37 6.43 -13.71
CA ASN A 95 -7.11 5.91 -12.56
C ASN A 95 -6.76 4.45 -12.22
N GLU A 96 -6.28 3.65 -13.18
CA GLU A 96 -5.87 2.26 -12.94
C GLU A 96 -4.52 2.15 -12.20
N GLU A 97 -3.64 3.15 -12.29
CA GLU A 97 -2.33 3.13 -11.63
C GLU A 97 -2.37 3.68 -10.19
N TYR A 98 -3.51 4.25 -9.78
CA TYR A 98 -3.71 4.88 -8.47
C TYR A 98 -4.89 4.26 -7.70
N MET A 99 -4.89 4.48 -6.39
CA MET A 99 -5.95 3.99 -5.50
C MET A 99 -6.16 4.95 -4.33
N LEU A 100 -7.35 4.91 -3.71
CA LEU A 100 -7.65 5.66 -2.49
C LEU A 100 -7.48 4.79 -1.26
N LEU A 101 -6.75 5.32 -0.28
CA LEU A 101 -6.46 4.65 0.98
C LEU A 101 -6.78 5.55 2.16
N CYS A 102 -7.33 4.98 3.23
CA CYS A 102 -7.30 5.65 4.53
C CYS A 102 -5.86 5.67 5.06
N GLY A 103 -5.55 6.62 5.96
CA GLY A 103 -4.19 6.79 6.48
C GLY A 103 -3.58 5.54 7.11
N SER A 104 -4.39 4.72 7.80
CA SER A 104 -3.95 3.46 8.42
C SER A 104 -3.54 2.42 7.36
N CYS A 105 -4.37 2.22 6.34
CA CYS A 105 -4.09 1.27 5.26
C CYS A 105 -2.90 1.72 4.42
N ASN A 106 -2.78 3.02 4.13
CA ASN A 106 -1.64 3.58 3.42
C ASN A 106 -0.32 3.37 4.18
N ARG A 107 -0.33 3.57 5.50
CA ARG A 107 0.84 3.30 6.34
C ARG A 107 1.21 1.82 6.34
N ALA A 108 0.22 0.93 6.42
CA ALA A 108 0.46 -0.51 6.39
C ALA A 108 1.04 -0.98 5.04
N LYS A 109 0.50 -0.46 3.91
CA LYS A 109 1.03 -0.65 2.57
C LYS A 109 2.48 -0.19 2.48
N SER A 110 2.74 1.07 2.86
CA SER A 110 4.09 1.65 2.84
C SER A 110 5.09 0.79 3.61
N TRP A 111 4.76 0.41 4.85
CA TRP A 111 5.64 -0.43 5.67
C TRP A 111 5.89 -1.79 5.03
N SER A 112 4.83 -2.46 4.57
CA SER A 112 4.97 -3.78 3.95
C SER A 112 5.78 -3.75 2.65
N CYS A 113 5.60 -2.69 1.86
CA CYS A 113 6.31 -2.49 0.61
C CYS A 113 7.79 -2.17 0.87
N GLU A 114 8.12 -1.25 1.77
CA GLU A 114 9.51 -0.89 2.12
C GLU A 114 10.35 -2.09 2.63
N HIS A 115 9.69 -3.13 3.16
CA HIS A 115 10.32 -4.36 3.66
C HIS A 115 10.16 -5.56 2.70
N CYS A 116 9.59 -5.36 1.51
CA CYS A 116 9.43 -6.40 0.51
C CYS A 116 10.71 -6.56 -0.33
N ASP A 117 11.10 -7.79 -0.64
CA ASP A 117 12.27 -8.05 -1.49
C ASP A 117 12.13 -7.44 -2.90
N ASN A 118 10.91 -7.44 -3.46
CA ASN A 118 10.66 -6.80 -4.75
C ASN A 118 10.88 -5.29 -4.71
N TRP A 119 10.59 -4.65 -3.58
CA TRP A 119 10.90 -3.25 -3.41
C TRP A 119 12.39 -3.02 -3.21
N GLN A 120 13.09 -3.84 -2.43
CA GLN A 120 14.48 -3.59 -2.08
C GLN A 120 15.42 -3.94 -3.23
N ASN A 121 15.12 -5.00 -3.97
CA ASN A 121 16.07 -5.66 -4.85
C ASN A 121 15.55 -5.85 -6.28
N THR A 122 14.44 -6.59 -6.49
CA THR A 122 14.13 -7.10 -7.85
C THR A 122 13.38 -6.14 -8.77
N LYS A 123 12.55 -5.23 -8.24
CA LYS A 123 11.86 -4.17 -9.00
C LYS A 123 10.98 -4.66 -10.17
N ILE A 124 10.33 -5.80 -10.03
CA ILE A 124 9.47 -6.41 -11.06
C ILE A 124 8.04 -5.87 -10.89
N LYS A 125 7.53 -5.10 -11.87
CA LYS A 125 6.17 -4.54 -11.84
C LYS A 125 5.10 -5.61 -11.65
N ASP A 126 5.19 -6.72 -12.37
CA ASP A 126 4.18 -7.78 -12.33
C ASP A 126 4.06 -8.46 -10.96
N GLN A 127 5.14 -8.53 -10.18
CA GLN A 127 5.06 -9.01 -8.79
C GLN A 127 4.25 -8.04 -7.91
N CYS A 128 4.32 -6.73 -8.17
CA CYS A 128 3.45 -5.79 -7.49
C CYS A 128 2.00 -5.91 -7.98
N ASN A 129 1.78 -6.11 -9.28
CA ASN A 129 0.43 -6.31 -9.82
C ASN A 129 -0.27 -7.51 -9.18
N ALA A 130 0.45 -8.60 -8.90
CA ALA A 130 -0.08 -9.77 -8.19
C ALA A 130 -0.12 -9.64 -6.65
N CYS A 131 0.16 -8.46 -6.09
CA CYS A 131 0.23 -8.23 -4.64
C CYS A 131 -1.07 -7.63 -4.08
N TYR A 132 -1.48 -8.07 -2.89
CA TYR A 132 -2.63 -7.53 -2.16
C TYR A 132 -2.62 -6.01 -2.04
N TRP A 133 -1.45 -5.43 -1.81
CA TRP A 133 -1.31 -4.00 -1.61
C TRP A 133 -1.56 -3.17 -2.88
N ALA A 134 -1.48 -3.78 -4.07
CA ALA A 134 -1.79 -3.12 -5.34
C ALA A 134 -3.20 -3.46 -5.82
N HIS A 135 -3.58 -4.74 -5.76
CA HIS A 135 -4.86 -5.25 -6.26
C HIS A 135 -5.49 -6.21 -5.23
N PRO A 136 -6.11 -5.67 -4.16
CA PRO A 136 -6.65 -6.47 -3.05
C PRO A 136 -7.82 -7.39 -3.45
N ASP A 137 -8.39 -7.20 -4.63
CA ASP A 137 -9.45 -7.99 -5.24
C ASP A 137 -8.93 -9.17 -6.09
N SER A 138 -7.66 -9.15 -6.50
CA SER A 138 -7.11 -10.07 -7.51
C SER A 138 -5.62 -10.38 -7.29
N TYR A 139 -5.27 -10.77 -6.06
CA TYR A 139 -3.85 -10.98 -5.67
C TYR A 139 -3.48 -12.43 -5.34
N ASP A 140 -2.19 -12.71 -5.54
CA ASP A 140 -1.57 -14.01 -5.30
C ASP A 140 -0.59 -14.06 -4.12
N HIS A 141 -0.27 -12.92 -3.53
CA HIS A 141 0.58 -12.86 -2.34
C HIS A 141 0.44 -11.53 -1.61
N ILE A 142 1.00 -11.48 -0.41
CA ILE A 142 1.19 -10.23 0.33
C ILE A 142 2.69 -10.06 0.56
N ALA A 143 3.28 -9.09 -0.13
CA ALA A 143 4.73 -8.85 -0.11
C ALA A 143 5.56 -10.13 -0.34
N LEU A 144 5.27 -10.85 -1.43
CA LEU A 144 5.88 -12.12 -1.85
C LEU A 144 5.67 -13.32 -0.92
N ARG A 145 4.88 -13.16 0.14
CA ARG A 145 4.52 -14.27 1.02
C ARG A 145 3.19 -14.88 0.59
N PRO A 146 3.08 -16.22 0.52
CA PRO A 146 1.90 -16.92 0.00
C PRO A 146 0.81 -17.02 1.07
N PHE A 147 0.26 -15.88 1.51
CA PHE A 147 -0.92 -15.84 2.35
C PHE A 147 -2.00 -14.93 1.75
N ARG A 148 -3.24 -15.14 2.19
CA ARG A 148 -4.40 -14.32 1.84
C ARG A 148 -4.93 -13.65 3.10
N ARG A 149 -5.36 -12.41 2.94
CA ARG A 149 -6.02 -11.58 3.94
C ARG A 149 -7.35 -11.11 3.38
N LEU A 150 -8.38 -11.21 4.21
CA LEU A 150 -9.64 -10.52 4.01
C LEU A 150 -9.80 -9.56 5.19
N ASP A 151 -9.96 -8.27 4.90
CA ASP A 151 -10.34 -7.28 5.91
C ASP A 151 -11.86 -7.11 5.87
N ILE A 152 -12.51 -7.27 7.02
CA ILE A 152 -13.95 -7.08 7.19
C ILE A 152 -14.15 -6.00 8.23
N VAL A 153 -14.93 -4.99 7.87
CA VAL A 153 -15.36 -3.93 8.76
C VAL A 153 -16.88 -4.00 8.83
N TRP A 154 -17.43 -4.02 10.05
CA TRP A 154 -18.87 -3.87 10.29
C TRP A 154 -19.10 -2.44 10.76
N ALA A 155 -19.77 -1.63 9.94
CA ALA A 155 -20.06 -0.24 10.24
C ALA A 155 -21.57 0.00 10.39
N ASP A 156 -21.94 1.02 11.16
CA ASP A 156 -23.32 1.46 11.36
C ASP A 156 -24.28 0.29 11.67
N GLU A 157 -25.24 0.01 10.79
CA GLU A 157 -26.23 -1.06 10.95
C GLU A 157 -25.62 -2.46 10.95
N GLU A 158 -24.44 -2.66 10.35
CA GLU A 158 -23.77 -3.97 10.27
C GLU A 158 -23.14 -4.37 11.62
N VAL A 159 -22.99 -3.43 12.57
CA VAL A 159 -22.46 -3.71 13.91
C VAL A 159 -23.30 -4.78 14.62
N LYS A 160 -24.62 -4.82 14.38
CA LYS A 160 -25.51 -5.86 14.93
C LYS A 160 -25.14 -7.27 14.43
N ASP A 161 -24.63 -7.39 13.21
CA ASP A 161 -24.19 -8.67 12.66
C ASP A 161 -22.90 -9.13 13.33
N TYR A 162 -21.98 -8.18 13.60
CA TYR A 162 -20.79 -8.47 14.41
C TYR A 162 -21.15 -8.90 15.83
N ASP A 163 -22.03 -8.18 16.50
CA ASP A 163 -22.46 -8.51 17.87
C ASP A 163 -23.19 -9.86 17.93
N TYR A 164 -23.99 -10.18 16.91
CA TYR A 164 -24.59 -11.50 16.75
C TYR A 164 -23.53 -12.59 16.62
N LEU A 165 -22.54 -12.41 15.75
CA LEU A 165 -21.43 -13.36 15.57
C LEU A 165 -20.62 -13.53 16.86
N LYS A 166 -20.36 -12.43 17.59
CA LYS A 166 -19.69 -12.44 18.88
C LYS A 166 -20.44 -13.26 19.93
N GLY A 167 -21.77 -13.10 19.98
CA GLY A 167 -22.64 -13.91 20.84
C GLY A 167 -22.52 -15.41 20.50
N LYS A 168 -22.53 -15.74 19.21
CA LYS A 168 -22.33 -17.12 18.75
C LYS A 168 -20.94 -17.67 19.07
N ALA A 169 -19.88 -16.87 18.99
CA ALA A 169 -18.53 -17.33 19.31
C ALA A 169 -18.41 -17.87 20.74
N SER A 170 -19.11 -17.22 21.67
CA SER A 170 -19.17 -17.62 23.07
C SER A 170 -19.86 -18.97 23.30
N GLU A 171 -20.73 -19.41 22.38
CA GLU A 171 -21.39 -20.73 22.43
C GLU A 171 -20.45 -21.87 22.02
N TYR A 172 -19.37 -21.57 21.28
CA TYR A 172 -18.44 -22.57 20.73
C TYR A 172 -17.06 -22.61 21.42
N ASP A 173 -16.85 -21.85 22.50
CA ASP A 173 -15.56 -21.68 23.19
C ASP A 173 -14.42 -21.21 22.26
N GLU A 174 -14.78 -20.49 21.20
CA GLU A 174 -13.84 -19.95 20.22
C GLU A 174 -13.76 -18.42 20.38
N PRO A 175 -12.56 -17.81 20.29
CA PRO A 175 -12.46 -16.35 20.25
C PRO A 175 -13.19 -15.80 19.02
N ASN A 176 -13.81 -14.63 19.14
CA ASN A 176 -14.65 -14.03 18.08
C ASN A 176 -13.99 -14.01 16.66
N PRO A 177 -12.69 -13.67 16.50
CA PRO A 177 -12.03 -13.77 15.19
C PRO A 177 -11.97 -15.20 14.62
N GLY A 178 -11.90 -16.22 15.49
CA GLY A 178 -11.92 -17.64 15.12
C GLY A 178 -13.29 -18.10 14.60
N LEU A 179 -14.38 -17.59 15.17
CA LEU A 179 -15.74 -17.96 14.71
C LEU A 179 -16.07 -17.40 13.32
N VAL A 180 -15.55 -16.23 12.96
CA VAL A 180 -15.72 -15.66 11.61
C VAL A 180 -15.15 -16.62 10.56
N ASN A 181 -14.00 -17.24 10.82
CA ASN A 181 -13.43 -18.26 9.92
C ASN A 181 -14.36 -19.47 9.80
N ILE A 182 -14.95 -19.94 10.90
CA ILE A 182 -15.86 -21.10 10.91
C ILE A 182 -17.14 -20.80 10.10
N VAL A 183 -17.74 -19.62 10.29
CA VAL A 183 -19.00 -19.23 9.61
C VAL A 183 -18.78 -19.00 8.12
N ILE A 184 -17.68 -18.35 7.72
CA ILE A 184 -17.35 -18.13 6.30
C ILE A 184 -17.07 -19.47 5.61
N ILE A 185 -16.26 -20.34 6.20
CA ILE A 185 -15.94 -21.66 5.64
C ILE A 185 -17.19 -22.56 5.58
N GLY A 186 -18.02 -22.55 6.63
CA GLY A 186 -19.21 -23.41 6.73
C GLY A 186 -20.42 -22.99 5.89
N LYS A 187 -20.50 -21.72 5.43
CA LYS A 187 -21.56 -21.24 4.53
C LYS A 187 -21.18 -21.31 3.04
N ILE A 188 -19.89 -21.26 2.71
CA ILE A 188 -19.40 -21.33 1.32
C ILE A 188 -19.27 -22.79 0.83
N LEU A 189 -19.08 -23.75 1.74
CA LEU A 189 -18.91 -25.18 1.43
C LEU A 189 -20.20 -26.02 1.57
N LYS A 190 -21.38 -25.38 1.56
CA LYS A 190 -22.68 -26.05 1.40
C LYS A 190 -23.19 -25.87 -0.02
#